data_AF-A0A8S2WKX9-F1
#
_entry.id   AF-A0A8S2WKX9-F1
#
_cell.length_a   1.000
_cell.length_b   1.000
_cell.length_c   1.000
_cell.angle_alpha   90.00
_cell.angle_beta   90.00
_cell.angle_gamma   90.00
#
_symmetry.space_group_name_H-M   'P 1'
#
loop_
_entity.id
_entity.type
_entity.pdbx_description
1 polymer ?
#
loop_
_entity_poly.entity_id
_entity_poly.type
_entity_poly.pdbx_seq_one_letter_code
_entity_poly.pdbx_strand_id
1 'polypeptide(L)' 'MRQKDDKSFAIALSNIAKGTMTLEDINLLKSRIVSTENLEMIEDAIMIFRSNAEVDAYNTKVLASLNTEGATANAYD' A
#
# COMPACT_ATOMS: atom_id res chain seq x y z
N MET A 1 -1.54 -16.31 11.41
CA MET A 1 -0.47 -15.32 11.07
C MET A 1 -0.89 -14.55 9.82
N ARG A 2 -0.47 -13.28 9.69
CA ARG A 2 -0.91 -12.36 8.62
C ARG A 2 -0.70 -12.91 7.21
N GLN A 3 0.44 -13.56 6.93
CA GLN A 3 0.81 -14.12 5.62
C GLN A 3 0.78 -15.66 5.59
N LYS A 4 -0.19 -16.28 6.28
CA LYS A 4 -0.20 -17.75 6.51
C LYS A 4 -0.16 -18.61 5.24
N ASP A 5 -0.70 -18.11 4.13
CA ASP A 5 -0.88 -18.87 2.89
C ASP A 5 0.33 -18.76 1.94
N ASP A 6 1.32 -17.93 2.28
CA ASP A 6 2.52 -17.71 1.48
C ASP A 6 3.77 -17.72 2.36
N LYS A 7 4.29 -18.93 2.61
CA LYS A 7 5.44 -19.16 3.48
C LYS A 7 6.70 -18.48 2.97
N SER A 8 6.96 -18.50 1.66
CA SER A 8 8.17 -17.88 1.09
C SER A 8 8.13 -16.37 1.25
N PHE A 9 6.96 -15.74 1.09
CA PHE A 9 6.81 -14.31 1.36
C PHE A 9 6.96 -13.96 2.83
N ALA A 10 6.37 -14.76 3.73
CA ALA A 10 6.53 -14.55 5.17
C ALA A 10 8.01 -14.59 5.60
N ILE A 11 8.80 -15.51 5.01
CA ILE A 11 10.24 -15.60 5.23
C ILE A 11 10.96 -14.36 4.66
N ALA A 12 10.67 -13.96 3.43
CA ALA A 12 11.27 -12.78 2.82
C ALA A 12 11.01 -11.50 3.64
N LEU A 13 9.77 -11.30 4.10
CA LEU A 13 9.43 -10.17 5.01
C LEU A 13 10.17 -10.24 6.34
N SER A 14 10.37 -11.45 6.88
CA SER A 14 11.14 -11.63 8.12
C SER A 14 12.62 -11.31 7.93
N ASN A 15 13.19 -11.63 6.76
CA ASN A 15 14.57 -11.32 6.41
C ASN A 15 14.77 -9.83 6.14
N ILE A 16 13.79 -9.14 5.55
CA ILE A 16 13.76 -7.67 5.45
C ILE A 16 13.89 -7.06 6.85
N ALA A 17 13.05 -7.49 7.80
CA ALA A 17 13.04 -6.93 9.16
C ALA A 17 14.37 -7.13 9.91
N LYS A 18 15.10 -8.20 9.59
CA LYS A 18 16.42 -8.51 10.17
C LYS A 18 17.59 -7.88 9.41
N GLY A 19 17.36 -7.34 8.21
CA GLY A 19 18.41 -6.84 7.33
C GLY A 19 19.26 -7.95 6.69
N THR A 20 18.73 -9.17 6.56
CA THR A 20 19.46 -10.36 6.08
C THR A 20 18.86 -10.94 4.79
N MET A 21 18.36 -10.08 3.91
CA MET A 21 17.73 -10.51 2.65
C MET A 21 18.71 -11.25 1.75
N THR A 22 18.24 -12.34 1.15
CA THR A 22 18.98 -13.02 0.06
C THR A 22 18.61 -12.46 -1.30
N LEU A 23 19.31 -12.90 -2.36
CA LEU A 23 18.96 -12.52 -3.73
C LEU A 23 17.58 -13.05 -4.13
N GLU A 24 17.22 -14.24 -3.66
CA GLU A 24 15.90 -14.84 -3.85
C GLU A 24 14.80 -14.01 -3.20
N ASP A 25 15.02 -13.52 -1.97
CA ASP A 25 14.08 -12.63 -1.29
C ASP A 25 13.86 -11.34 -2.10
N ILE A 26 14.94 -10.72 -2.59
CA ILE A 26 14.87 -9.50 -3.40
C ILE A 26 14.08 -9.75 -4.69
N ASN A 27 14.37 -10.85 -5.39
CA ASN A 27 13.70 -11.20 -6.63
C ASN A 27 12.21 -11.50 -6.40
N LEU A 28 11.87 -12.17 -5.29
CA LEU A 28 10.49 -12.45 -4.88
C LEU A 28 9.69 -11.18 -4.59
N LEU A 29 10.30 -10.16 -3.98
CA LEU A 29 9.62 -8.88 -3.75
C LEU A 29 9.46 -8.08 -5.03
N LYS A 30 10.51 -8.05 -5.88
CA LYS A 30 10.47 -7.35 -7.16
C LYS A 30 9.44 -7.91 -8.11
N SER A 31 9.22 -9.24 -8.11
CA SER A 31 8.18 -9.86 -8.95
C SER A 31 6.75 -9.48 -8.55
N ARG A 32 6.55 -8.88 -7.37
CA ARG A 32 5.27 -8.39 -6.87
C ARG A 32 5.07 -6.90 -7.11
N ILE A 33 6.06 -6.22 -7.69
CA ILE A 33 5.92 -4.82 -8.12
C ILE A 33 5.08 -4.81 -9.39
N VAL A 34 3.98 -4.08 -9.34
CA VAL A 34 3.00 -3.95 -10.41
C VAL A 34 2.91 -2.49 -10.83
N SER A 35 2.68 -2.24 -12.12
CA SER A 35 2.45 -0.87 -12.62
C SER A 35 1.09 -0.37 -12.14
N THR A 36 1.04 0.89 -11.70
CA THR A 36 -0.20 1.57 -11.34
C THR A 36 -1.12 1.79 -12.54
N GLU A 37 -0.61 1.71 -13.76
CA GLU A 37 -1.38 1.88 -15.01
C GLU A 37 -2.18 0.63 -15.39
N ASN A 38 -1.79 -0.55 -14.88
CA ASN A 38 -2.33 -1.85 -15.31
C ASN A 38 -3.19 -2.54 -14.23
N LEU A 39 -3.56 -1.82 -13.18
CA LEU A 39 -4.32 -2.39 -12.06
C LEU A 39 -5.76 -1.89 -12.11
N GLU A 40 -6.64 -2.71 -12.67
CA GLU A 40 -8.10 -2.50 -12.61
C GLU A 40 -8.68 -2.59 -11.18
N MET A 41 -7.89 -3.07 -10.20
CA MET A 41 -8.34 -3.35 -8.82
C MET A 41 -7.80 -2.38 -7.75
N ILE A 42 -7.26 -1.20 -8.09
CA ILE A 42 -6.75 -0.27 -7.05
C ILE A 42 -7.88 0.37 -6.23
N GLU A 43 -9.13 0.38 -6.71
CA GLU A 43 -10.21 1.13 -6.05
C GLU A 43 -10.37 0.78 -4.56
N ASP A 44 -10.11 -0.49 -4.17
CA ASP A 44 -10.23 -0.96 -2.78
C ASP A 44 -8.88 -1.14 -2.06
N ALA A 45 -7.76 -0.83 -2.71
CA ALA A 45 -6.43 -1.04 -2.14
C ALA A 45 -6.01 0.13 -1.23
N ILE A 46 -5.44 -0.19 -0.06
CA ILE A 46 -4.82 0.82 0.82
C ILE A 46 -3.47 1.23 0.22
N MET A 47 -3.35 2.51 -0.12
CA MET A 47 -2.10 3.08 -0.62
C MET A 47 -1.23 3.57 0.54
N ILE A 48 0.02 3.10 0.59
CA ILE A 48 1.00 3.46 1.62
C ILE A 48 2.07 4.38 1.00
N PHE A 49 2.27 5.55 1.60
CA PHE A 49 3.25 6.53 1.17
C PHE A 49 4.33 6.78 2.23
N ARG A 50 5.42 7.42 1.81
CA ARG A 50 6.55 7.73 2.70
C ARG A 50 6.25 8.89 3.65
N SER A 51 5.44 9.85 3.22
CA SER A 51 5.15 11.07 3.97
C SER A 51 3.66 11.41 4.01
N ASN A 52 3.25 12.14 5.05
CA ASN A 52 1.87 12.61 5.18
C ASN A 52 1.48 13.56 4.02
N ALA A 53 2.41 14.37 3.53
CA ALA A 53 2.14 15.25 2.38
C ALA A 53 1.75 14.45 1.12
N GLU A 54 2.39 13.30 0.88
CA GLU A 54 2.01 12.40 -0.21
C GLU A 54 0.64 11.74 0.03
N VAL A 55 0.36 11.37 1.29
CA VAL A 55 -0.95 10.84 1.69
C VAL A 55 -2.05 11.88 1.42
N ASP A 56 -1.86 13.12 1.87
CA ASP A 56 -2.83 14.21 1.71
C ASP A 56 -3.08 14.52 0.23
N ALA A 57 -2.01 14.56 -0.57
CA ALA A 57 -2.09 14.78 -2.01
C ALA A 57 -2.87 13.66 -2.71
N TYR A 58 -2.59 12.39 -2.39
CA TYR A 58 -3.31 11.26 -2.97
C TYR A 58 -4.78 11.22 -2.54
N ASN A 59 -5.06 11.37 -1.24
CA ASN A 59 -6.41 11.33 -0.71
C ASN A 59 -7.27 12.48 -1.24
N THR A 60 -6.71 13.68 -1.38
CA THR A 60 -7.41 14.81 -2.00
C THR A 60 -7.80 14.50 -3.44
N LYS A 61 -6.90 13.90 -4.22
CA LYS A 61 -7.16 13.49 -5.60
C LYS A 61 -8.26 12.42 -5.67
N VAL A 62 -8.21 11.39 -4.83
CA VAL A 62 -9.22 10.32 -4.81
C VAL A 62 -10.57 10.84 -4.37
N LEU A 63 -10.64 11.63 -3.29
CA LEU A 63 -11.87 12.25 -2.81
C LEU A 63 -12.54 13.11 -3.89
N ALA A 64 -11.75 13.90 -4.63
CA ALA A 64 -12.26 14.72 -5.74
C ALA A 64 -12.78 13.91 -6.93
N SER A 65 -12.41 12.63 -7.06
CA SER A 65 -12.93 11.74 -8.11
C SER A 65 -14.25 11.05 -7.76
N LEU A 66 -14.70 11.15 -6.51
CA LEU A 66 -15.97 10.56 -6.08
C LEU A 66 -17.14 11.44 -6.54
N ASN A 67 -18.09 10.84 -7.26
CA ASN A 67 -19.30 11.52 -7.76
C ASN A 67 -20.45 11.53 -6.75
N THR A 68 -20.13 11.54 -5.45
CA THR A 68 -21.11 11.48 -4.35
C THR A 68 -21.04 12.74 -3.49
N GLU A 69 -22.09 12.99 -2.71
CA GLU A 69 -22.11 14.11 -1.77
C GLU A 69 -21.01 13.98 -0.71
N GLY A 70 -20.33 15.09 -0.43
CA GLY A 70 -19.35 15.19 0.66
C GLY A 70 -19.96 15.77 1.92
N ALA A 71 -19.40 15.42 3.07
CA ALA A 71 -19.75 16.02 4.35
C ALA A 71 -18.48 16.46 5.10
N THR A 72 -18.57 17.58 5.81
CA THR A 72 -17.52 18.04 6.74
C THR A 72 -18.15 18.21 8.12
N ALA A 73 -17.44 17.77 9.16
CA ALA A 73 -17.87 17.91 10.54
C ALA A 73 -16.75 18.57 11.33
N ASN A 74 -17.07 19.68 12.00
CA ASN A 74 -16.15 20.38 12.87
C ASN A 74 -16.59 20.15 14.32
N ALA A 75 -15.68 19.70 15.17
CA ALA A 75 -15.89 19.65 16.60
C ALA A 75 -15.40 20.95 17.24
N TYR A 76 -16.20 21.50 18.14
CA TYR A 76 -15.84 22.63 19.00
C TYR A 76 -15.78 22.10 20.44
N ASP A 77 -14.72 22.46 21.17
CA ASP A 77 -14.62 22.22 22.62
C ASP A 77 -15.63 23.05 23.41
#